data_AF-B8A1B4-F1
#
_entry.id   AF-B8A1B4-F1
#
_cell.length_a   1.000
_cell.length_b   1.000
_cell.length_c   1.000
_cell.angle_alpha   90.00
_cell.angle_beta   90.00
_cell.angle_gamma   90.00
#
_symmetry.space_group_name_H-M   'P 1'
#
loop_
_entity.id
_entity.type
_entity.pdbx_description
1 polymer ?
#
loop_
_entity_poly.entity_id
_entity_poly.type
_entity_poly.pdbx_seq_one_letter_code
_entity_poly.pdbx_strand_id
1 'polypeptide(L)'
;MARIKPKQLLIQSKTKKAPSRISYSTIITWNLIVILVVLSLYATYSHWHQRSAQDFEMELHEAELAVRPEDPKMISRPRYAVMNTAKGPITIEIYKDASADVVDRFINLCKSNHFKGMPFRHIIKNFVIQGGDFDFDGASQEWITKAKASGKNDLSPKHEAFMIGTAKNPNTKGFDLFITTAPIPDLNDKLVVFGRVIKGEDIVQEIEEVDTDEHYQPKAAIGIIDIVLKQEP
;
A
#
# COMPACT_ATOMS: atom_id res chain seq x y z
N MET A 1 -24.10 -54.33 41.40
CA MET A 1 -24.18 -52.89 41.71
C MET A 1 -23.59 -52.64 43.08
N ALA A 2 -22.38 -52.08 43.18
CA ALA A 2 -21.75 -51.80 44.47
C ALA A 2 -22.41 -50.58 45.14
N ARG A 3 -23.18 -50.80 46.20
CA ARG A 3 -23.72 -49.72 47.05
C ARG A 3 -22.56 -49.10 47.84
N ILE A 4 -22.13 -47.91 47.44
CA ILE A 4 -21.19 -47.09 48.22
C ILE A 4 -21.87 -46.77 49.55
N LYS A 5 -21.21 -47.11 50.67
CA LYS A 5 -21.75 -46.87 52.01
C LYS A 5 -21.90 -45.35 52.23
N PRO A 6 -22.96 -44.87 52.90
CA PRO A 6 -23.22 -43.44 53.07
C PRO A 6 -22.05 -42.66 53.71
N LYS A 7 -21.24 -43.33 54.56
CA LYS A 7 -20.02 -42.74 55.12
C LYS A 7 -18.94 -42.43 54.07
N GLN A 8 -18.80 -43.23 53.01
CA GLN A 8 -17.84 -42.98 51.93
C GLN A 8 -18.28 -41.81 51.05
N LEU A 9 -19.58 -41.63 50.80
CA LEU A 9 -20.10 -40.46 50.09
C LEU A 9 -19.84 -39.17 50.87
N LEU A 10 -19.96 -39.21 52.20
CA LEU A 10 -19.70 -38.06 53.07
C LEU A 10 -18.20 -37.70 53.10
N ILE A 11 -17.31 -38.70 53.07
CA ILE A 11 -15.87 -38.47 52.95
C ILE A 11 -15.55 -37.89 51.56
N GLN A 12 -16.13 -38.42 50.48
CA GLN A 12 -15.95 -37.86 49.13
C GLN A 12 -16.50 -36.44 48.99
N SER A 13 -17.59 -36.10 49.69
CA SER A 13 -18.12 -34.74 49.73
C SER A 13 -17.17 -33.78 50.43
N LYS A 14 -16.49 -34.21 51.50
CA LYS A 14 -15.55 -33.37 52.24
C LYS A 14 -14.19 -33.21 51.54
N THR A 15 -13.80 -34.17 50.70
CA THR A 15 -12.54 -34.10 49.95
C THR A 15 -12.65 -33.32 48.63
N LYS A 16 -13.85 -32.93 48.19
CA LYS A 16 -14.01 -31.95 47.11
C LYS A 16 -13.59 -30.56 47.61
N LYS A 17 -12.28 -30.33 47.68
CA LYS A 17 -11.68 -29.01 47.82
C LYS A 17 -12.25 -28.11 46.72
N ALA A 18 -12.90 -27.03 47.12
CA ALA A 18 -13.35 -25.99 46.21
C ALA A 18 -12.16 -25.56 45.32
N PRO A 19 -12.39 -25.24 44.03
CA PRO A 19 -11.32 -24.78 43.15
C PRO A 19 -10.60 -23.61 43.82
N SER A 20 -9.29 -23.74 44.00
CA SER A 20 -8.47 -22.71 44.64
C SER A 20 -8.70 -21.40 43.93
N ARG A 21 -9.20 -20.39 44.65
CA ARG A 21 -9.35 -19.02 44.12
C ARG A 21 -7.99 -18.60 43.58
N ILE A 22 -7.93 -18.24 42.31
CA ILE A 22 -6.69 -17.73 41.69
C ILE A 22 -6.24 -16.53 42.52
N SER A 23 -5.01 -16.58 43.02
CA SER A 23 -4.47 -15.48 43.83
C SER A 23 -4.40 -14.22 42.96
N TYR A 24 -4.73 -13.07 43.55
CA TYR A 24 -4.59 -11.77 42.89
C TYR A 24 -3.17 -11.55 42.35
N SER A 25 -2.16 -12.07 43.06
CA SER A 25 -0.77 -12.09 42.61
C SER A 25 -0.59 -12.83 41.28
N THR A 26 -1.22 -14.00 41.10
CA THR A 26 -1.16 -14.79 39.86
C THR A 26 -1.83 -14.08 38.69
N ILE A 27 -2.90 -13.31 38.94
CA ILE A 27 -3.56 -12.50 37.91
C ILE A 27 -2.64 -11.35 37.47
N ILE A 28 -2.01 -10.66 38.41
CA ILE A 28 -1.07 -9.57 38.09
C ILE A 28 0.13 -10.11 37.29
N THR A 29 0.71 -11.24 37.69
CA THR A 29 1.87 -11.81 36.98
C THR A 29 1.53 -12.20 35.55
N TRP A 30 0.35 -12.80 35.30
CA TRP A 30 -0.08 -13.11 33.93
C TRP A 30 -0.31 -11.85 33.09
N ASN A 31 -0.90 -10.79 33.65
CA ASN A 31 -1.06 -9.52 32.93
C ASN A 31 0.29 -8.90 32.58
N LEU A 32 1.26 -8.90 33.51
CA LEU A 32 2.61 -8.40 33.24
C LEU A 32 3.33 -9.20 32.15
N ILE A 33 3.17 -10.53 32.14
CA ILE A 33 3.73 -11.40 31.09
C ILE A 33 3.11 -11.05 29.73
N VAL A 34 1.77 -10.90 29.66
CA VAL A 34 1.09 -10.53 28.41
C VAL A 34 1.57 -9.15 27.91
N ILE A 35 1.69 -8.16 28.80
CA ILE A 35 2.21 -6.84 28.44
C ILE A 35 3.64 -6.93 27.91
N LEU A 36 4.52 -7.69 28.56
CA LEU A 36 5.90 -7.89 28.10
C LEU A 36 5.97 -8.58 26.73
N VAL A 37 5.11 -9.59 26.48
CA VAL A 37 5.03 -10.26 25.18
C VAL A 37 4.54 -9.29 24.10
N VAL A 38 3.51 -8.50 24.37
CA VAL A 38 3.01 -7.49 23.42
C VAL A 38 4.07 -6.43 23.13
N LEU A 39 4.76 -5.93 24.15
CA LEU A 39 5.86 -4.97 23.97
C LEU A 39 7.03 -5.58 23.19
N SER A 40 7.38 -6.84 23.46
CA SER A 40 8.43 -7.54 22.73
C SER A 40 8.02 -7.71 21.26
N LEU A 41 6.80 -8.14 20.96
CA LEU A 41 6.30 -8.28 19.60
C LEU A 41 6.28 -6.94 18.87
N TYR A 42 5.80 -5.88 19.53
CA TYR A 42 5.82 -4.52 18.99
C TYR A 42 7.25 -4.04 18.72
N ALA A 43 8.18 -4.27 19.65
CA ALA A 43 9.58 -3.91 19.48
C ALA A 43 10.24 -4.70 18.34
N THR A 44 10.00 -6.00 18.23
CA THR A 44 10.52 -6.82 17.12
C THR A 44 9.92 -6.38 15.78
N TYR A 45 8.61 -6.10 15.73
CA TYR A 45 7.94 -5.57 14.53
C TYR A 45 8.49 -4.20 14.13
N SER A 46 8.59 -3.27 15.09
CA SER A 46 9.13 -1.92 14.87
C SER A 46 10.59 -1.98 14.41
N HIS A 47 11.42 -2.83 15.04
CA HIS A 47 12.81 -3.00 14.66
C HIS A 47 12.95 -3.59 13.26
N TRP A 48 12.13 -4.59 12.91
CA TRP A 48 12.15 -5.16 11.56
C TRP A 48 11.66 -4.17 10.51
N HIS A 49 10.60 -3.41 10.79
CA HIS A 49 10.09 -2.36 9.92
C HIS A 49 11.08 -1.21 9.72
N GLN A 50 11.75 -0.73 10.79
CA GLN A 50 12.80 0.29 10.68
C GLN A 50 14.03 -0.21 9.92
N ARG A 51 14.44 -1.47 10.16
CA ARG A 51 15.57 -2.06 9.44
C ARG A 51 15.29 -2.19 7.94
N SER A 52 14.09 -2.61 7.56
CA SER A 52 13.70 -2.66 6.15
C SER A 52 13.74 -1.27 5.49
N ALA A 53 13.40 -0.20 6.23
CA ALA A 53 13.50 1.16 5.74
C ALA A 53 14.97 1.64 5.61
N GLN A 54 15.85 1.25 6.55
CA GLN A 54 17.28 1.58 6.48
C GLN A 54 18.03 0.80 5.39
N ASP A 55 17.76 -0.50 5.27
CA ASP A 55 18.33 -1.34 4.21
C ASP A 55 17.90 -0.80 2.83
N PHE A 56 16.66 -0.29 2.71
CA PHE A 56 16.18 0.39 1.50
C PHE A 56 16.84 1.76 1.28
N GLU A 57 16.97 2.61 2.29
CA GLU A 57 17.70 3.89 2.15
C GLU A 57 19.16 3.65 1.76
N MET A 58 19.78 2.60 2.28
CA MET A 58 21.12 2.18 1.91
C MET A 58 21.18 1.66 0.48
N GLU A 59 20.22 0.84 0.02
CA GLU A 59 20.14 0.42 -1.39
C GLU A 59 19.86 1.59 -2.34
N LEU A 60 19.01 2.55 -1.95
CA LEU A 60 18.74 3.75 -2.74
C LEU A 60 19.99 4.63 -2.81
N HIS A 61 20.69 4.81 -1.70
CA HIS A 61 21.94 5.56 -1.64
C HIS A 61 23.08 4.83 -2.35
N GLU A 62 23.15 3.50 -2.28
CA GLU A 62 24.07 2.69 -3.08
C GLU A 62 23.73 2.76 -4.57
N ALA A 63 22.45 2.77 -4.95
CA ALA A 63 22.03 2.98 -6.33
C ALA A 63 22.40 4.39 -6.81
N GLU A 64 22.16 5.42 -6.00
CA GLU A 64 22.54 6.81 -6.26
C GLU A 64 24.06 6.97 -6.38
N LEU A 65 24.84 6.34 -5.49
CA LEU A 65 26.31 6.33 -5.53
C LEU A 65 26.89 5.44 -6.64
N ALA A 66 26.21 4.36 -7.01
CA ALA A 66 26.59 3.47 -8.11
C ALA A 66 26.32 4.10 -9.48
N VAL A 67 25.47 5.14 -9.54
CA VAL A 67 25.45 6.07 -10.67
C VAL A 67 26.73 6.92 -10.61
N ARG A 68 27.83 6.34 -11.10
CA ARG A 68 29.00 7.11 -11.51
C ARG A 68 28.56 8.27 -12.42
N PRO A 69 29.26 9.42 -12.41
CA PRO A 69 29.03 10.45 -13.40
C PRO A 69 29.50 9.93 -14.77
N GLU A 70 28.66 9.11 -15.39
CA GLU A 70 28.79 8.66 -16.77
C GLU A 70 28.43 9.85 -17.66
N ASP A 71 29.32 10.16 -18.60
CA ASP A 71 29.27 11.16 -19.68
C ASP A 71 27.84 11.68 -20.04
N PRO A 72 27.57 13.01 -20.15
CA PRO A 72 26.27 13.58 -20.51
C PRO A 72 25.74 13.23 -21.93
N LYS A 73 26.25 12.18 -22.57
CA LYS A 73 25.84 11.70 -23.90
C LYS A 73 24.77 10.61 -23.79
N MET A 74 23.51 11.03 -23.91
CA MET A 74 22.38 10.23 -24.45
C MET A 74 22.24 8.78 -23.95
N ILE A 75 22.08 8.54 -22.64
CA ILE A 75 21.27 7.39 -22.24
C ILE A 75 19.82 7.86 -22.30
N SER A 76 19.09 7.47 -23.35
CA SER A 76 17.71 7.94 -23.56
C SER A 76 16.84 7.56 -22.36
N ARG A 77 16.21 8.54 -21.73
CA ARG A 77 15.22 8.31 -20.68
C ARG A 77 14.17 7.31 -21.21
N PRO A 78 13.83 6.25 -20.47
CA PRO A 78 12.79 5.32 -20.88
C PRO A 78 11.51 6.11 -21.14
N ARG A 79 10.88 5.86 -22.27
CA ARG A 79 9.65 6.55 -22.69
C ARG A 79 8.40 5.80 -22.27
N TYR A 80 8.53 4.53 -21.93
CA TYR A 80 7.42 3.68 -21.58
C TYR A 80 7.73 2.88 -20.31
N ALA A 81 6.67 2.52 -19.59
CA ALA A 81 6.71 1.57 -18.49
C ALA A 81 5.57 0.57 -18.67
N VAL A 82 5.84 -0.71 -18.48
CA VAL A 82 4.81 -1.75 -18.48
C VAL A 82 4.60 -2.18 -17.04
N MET A 83 3.44 -1.81 -16.48
CA MET A 83 3.00 -2.25 -15.17
C MET A 83 2.24 -3.57 -15.32
N ASN A 84 2.83 -4.66 -14.84
CA ASN A 84 2.16 -5.95 -14.85
C ASN A 84 1.27 -6.08 -13.62
N THR A 85 0.03 -6.51 -13.83
CA THR A 85 -0.95 -6.73 -12.75
C THR A 85 -1.54 -8.14 -12.87
N ALA A 86 -2.27 -8.58 -11.84
CA ALA A 86 -2.98 -9.86 -11.88
C ALA A 86 -4.08 -9.93 -12.97
N LYS A 87 -4.58 -8.77 -13.44
CA LYS A 87 -5.60 -8.68 -14.50
C LYS A 87 -5.00 -8.60 -15.90
N GLY A 88 -3.80 -8.05 -16.02
CA GLY A 88 -3.09 -7.93 -17.28
C GLY A 88 -2.02 -6.84 -17.25
N PRO A 89 -1.26 -6.70 -18.35
CA PRO A 89 -0.27 -5.65 -18.49
C PRO A 89 -0.92 -4.30 -18.85
N ILE A 90 -0.45 -3.22 -18.22
CA ILE A 90 -0.82 -1.84 -18.53
C ILE A 90 0.43 -1.12 -19.03
N THR A 91 0.39 -0.61 -20.26
CA THR A 91 1.51 0.14 -20.85
C THR A 91 1.29 1.63 -20.66
N ILE A 92 2.26 2.28 -20.04
CA ILE A 92 2.27 3.70 -19.69
C ILE A 92 3.28 4.40 -20.60
N GLU A 93 2.86 5.49 -21.25
CA GLU A 93 3.76 6.47 -21.86
C GLU A 93 4.12 7.53 -20.82
N ILE A 94 5.42 7.74 -20.62
CA ILE A 94 5.96 8.78 -19.74
C ILE A 94 6.12 10.05 -20.57
N TYR A 95 5.55 11.16 -20.10
CA TYR A 95 5.61 12.44 -20.79
C TYR A 95 7.03 13.01 -20.75
N LYS A 96 7.48 13.54 -21.90
CA LYS A 96 8.83 14.12 -22.03
C LYS A 96 8.98 15.44 -21.30
N ASP A 97 7.88 16.16 -21.13
CA ASP A 97 7.74 17.50 -20.57
C ASP A 97 7.17 17.49 -19.13
N ALA A 98 6.95 16.30 -18.55
CA ALA A 98 6.60 16.18 -17.15
C ALA A 98 7.74 16.64 -16.22
N SER A 99 7.40 16.87 -14.95
CA SER A 99 8.37 17.21 -13.91
C SER A 99 9.53 16.21 -13.89
N ALA A 100 10.74 16.69 -14.19
CA ALA A 100 11.94 15.85 -14.28
C ALA A 100 12.20 15.11 -12.97
N ASP A 101 12.04 15.79 -11.83
CA ASP A 101 12.24 15.21 -10.50
C ASP A 101 11.29 14.04 -10.23
N VAL A 102 10.01 14.16 -10.63
CA VAL A 102 9.01 13.09 -10.47
C VAL A 102 9.31 11.92 -11.40
N VAL A 103 9.64 12.21 -12.66
CA VAL A 103 9.95 11.18 -13.67
C VAL A 103 11.21 10.40 -13.30
N ASP A 104 12.28 11.09 -12.93
CA ASP A 104 13.55 10.46 -12.53
C ASP A 104 13.35 9.62 -11.26
N ARG A 105 12.58 10.12 -10.28
CA ARG A 105 12.20 9.35 -9.10
C ARG A 105 11.40 8.10 -9.45
N PHE A 106 10.36 8.21 -10.28
CA PHE A 106 9.58 7.06 -10.74
C PHE A 106 10.45 6.01 -11.44
N ILE A 107 11.34 6.45 -12.32
CA ILE A 107 12.28 5.57 -13.03
C ILE A 107 13.21 4.85 -12.04
N ASN A 108 13.77 5.57 -11.06
CA ASN A 108 14.67 4.98 -10.06
C ASN A 108 13.93 3.96 -9.16
N LEU A 109 12.68 4.24 -8.80
CA LEU A 109 11.83 3.31 -8.05
C LEU A 109 11.47 2.06 -8.87
N CYS A 110 11.23 2.21 -10.18
CA CYS A 110 11.03 1.05 -11.05
C CYS A 110 12.30 0.19 -11.15
N LYS A 111 13.48 0.81 -11.30
CA LYS A 111 14.77 0.10 -11.38
C LYS A 111 15.10 -0.67 -10.09
N SER A 112 14.74 -0.13 -8.94
CA SER A 112 14.91 -0.79 -7.63
C SER A 112 13.81 -1.82 -7.31
N ASN A 113 12.89 -2.10 -8.25
CA ASN A 113 11.73 -2.97 -8.04
C ASN A 113 10.83 -2.53 -6.88
N HIS A 114 10.81 -1.23 -6.57
CA HIS A 114 10.08 -0.68 -5.44
C HIS A 114 8.59 -1.01 -5.46
N PHE A 115 7.96 -0.91 -6.63
CA PHE A 115 6.53 -1.19 -6.80
C PHE A 115 6.15 -2.67 -6.80
N LYS A 116 7.14 -3.57 -6.76
CA LYS A 116 6.93 -5.02 -6.93
C LYS A 116 6.12 -5.58 -5.75
N GLY A 117 4.97 -6.18 -6.05
CA GLY A 117 4.07 -6.78 -5.06
C GLY A 117 3.22 -5.77 -4.29
N MET A 118 3.24 -4.48 -4.64
CA MET A 118 2.44 -3.47 -3.95
C MET A 118 0.95 -3.59 -4.33
N PRO A 119 0.02 -3.57 -3.35
CA PRO A 119 -1.41 -3.63 -3.62
C PRO A 119 -1.96 -2.30 -4.17
N PHE A 120 -3.06 -2.38 -4.91
CA PHE A 120 -3.91 -1.20 -5.12
C PHE A 120 -4.69 -0.95 -3.83
N ARG A 121 -4.30 0.11 -3.11
CA ARG A 121 -4.80 0.48 -1.79
C ARG A 121 -6.26 0.93 -1.85
N HIS A 122 -6.59 1.76 -2.84
CA HIS A 122 -7.92 2.30 -3.04
C HIS A 122 -8.32 2.23 -4.51
N ILE A 123 -9.54 1.79 -4.77
CA ILE A 123 -10.16 1.76 -6.10
C ILE A 123 -11.48 2.51 -6.01
N ILE A 124 -11.52 3.71 -6.58
CA ILE A 124 -12.68 4.60 -6.51
C ILE A 124 -13.26 4.71 -7.92
N LYS A 125 -14.43 4.12 -8.12
CA LYS A 125 -15.13 4.09 -9.41
C LYS A 125 -15.38 5.50 -9.93
N ASN A 126 -15.17 5.67 -11.23
CA ASN A 126 -15.19 6.93 -11.99
C ASN A 126 -14.27 8.01 -11.42
N PHE A 127 -13.14 7.63 -10.82
CA PHE A 127 -12.23 8.59 -10.20
C PHE A 127 -10.77 8.17 -10.34
N VAL A 128 -10.25 7.35 -9.42
CA VAL A 128 -8.85 6.94 -9.40
C VAL A 128 -8.65 5.54 -8.82
N ILE A 129 -7.62 4.88 -9.31
CA ILE A 129 -6.96 3.73 -8.68
C ILE A 129 -5.66 4.23 -8.04
N GLN A 130 -5.47 3.95 -6.76
CA GLN A 130 -4.27 4.29 -6.01
C GLN A 130 -3.46 3.01 -5.72
N GLY A 131 -2.21 2.99 -6.16
CA GLY A 131 -1.19 2.02 -5.78
C GLY A 131 0.08 2.72 -5.27
N GLY A 132 1.15 1.95 -5.12
CA GLY A 132 2.42 2.46 -4.60
C GLY A 132 2.45 2.53 -3.07
N ASP A 133 3.32 3.39 -2.54
CA ASP A 133 3.37 3.64 -1.11
C ASP A 133 2.27 4.60 -0.72
N PHE A 134 1.36 4.12 0.12
CA PHE A 134 0.41 4.96 0.80
C PHE A 134 1.15 5.99 1.65
N ASP A 135 1.07 7.25 1.25
CA ASP A 135 1.52 8.34 2.09
C ASP A 135 0.59 8.44 3.33
N PHE A 136 1.08 7.96 4.46
CA PHE A 136 0.37 8.06 5.74
C PHE A 136 0.16 9.51 6.20
N ASP A 137 0.86 10.48 5.59
CA ASP A 137 0.81 11.89 5.98
C ASP A 137 -0.45 12.63 5.48
N GLY A 138 -1.42 11.87 4.97
CA GLY A 138 -2.79 12.34 4.83
C GLY A 138 -3.06 13.21 3.61
N ALA A 139 -2.04 13.68 2.88
CA ALA A 139 -2.24 14.51 1.70
C ALA A 139 -3.10 13.80 0.64
N SER A 140 -2.77 12.54 0.31
CA SER A 140 -3.60 11.74 -0.60
C SER A 140 -4.96 11.40 0.00
N GLN A 141 -4.97 11.09 1.30
CA GLN A 141 -6.19 10.72 2.02
C GLN A 141 -7.21 11.87 2.11
N GLU A 142 -6.77 13.12 2.24
CA GLU A 142 -7.65 14.28 2.42
C GLU A 142 -8.50 14.50 1.17
N TRP A 143 -7.87 14.55 -0.02
CA TRP A 143 -8.63 14.78 -1.26
C TRP A 143 -9.41 13.55 -1.70
N ILE A 144 -8.93 12.34 -1.42
CA ILE A 144 -9.70 11.11 -1.60
C ILE A 144 -10.95 11.16 -0.73
N THR A 145 -10.81 11.48 0.55
CA THR A 145 -11.94 11.57 1.49
C THR A 145 -12.92 12.67 1.09
N LYS A 146 -12.42 13.81 0.61
CA LYS A 146 -13.28 14.88 0.08
C LYS A 146 -14.03 14.45 -1.19
N ALA A 147 -13.40 13.68 -2.07
CA ALA A 147 -14.06 13.10 -3.24
C ALA A 147 -15.14 12.08 -2.85
N LYS A 148 -14.92 11.29 -1.78
CA LYS A 148 -15.95 10.41 -1.20
C LYS A 148 -17.17 11.22 -0.73
N ALA A 149 -16.96 12.41 -0.18
CA ALA A 149 -18.02 13.24 0.37
C ALA A 149 -18.81 14.02 -0.70
N SER A 150 -18.19 14.40 -1.83
CA SER A 150 -18.85 15.24 -2.83
C SER A 150 -19.87 14.49 -3.68
N GLY A 151 -19.75 13.15 -3.83
CA GLY A 151 -20.72 12.29 -4.55
C GLY A 151 -21.03 12.70 -6.00
N LYS A 152 -20.35 13.73 -6.49
CA LYS A 152 -20.54 14.42 -7.76
C LYS A 152 -19.17 14.65 -8.34
N ASN A 153 -18.80 13.81 -9.29
CA ASN A 153 -17.83 14.20 -10.30
C ASN A 153 -18.63 15.00 -11.31
N ASP A 154 -18.82 16.29 -11.02
CA ASP A 154 -19.37 17.22 -12.01
C ASP A 154 -18.40 17.18 -13.20
N LEU A 155 -18.82 16.48 -14.26
CA LEU A 155 -18.10 16.22 -15.50
C LEU A 155 -17.81 17.54 -16.20
N SER A 156 -16.78 18.26 -15.75
CA SER A 156 -16.14 19.31 -16.52
C SER A 156 -14.87 18.73 -17.12
N PRO A 157 -14.83 18.47 -18.44
CA PRO A 157 -13.69 17.83 -19.10
C PRO A 157 -12.55 18.85 -19.22
N LYS A 158 -11.75 18.97 -18.17
CA LYS A 158 -10.42 19.59 -18.26
C LYS A 158 -9.29 18.54 -18.30
N HIS A 159 -9.63 17.26 -18.10
CA HIS A 159 -8.69 16.15 -18.09
C HIS A 159 -9.29 14.91 -18.74
N GLU A 160 -8.46 14.11 -19.40
CA GLU A 160 -8.85 12.83 -19.99
C GLU A 160 -8.71 11.71 -18.95
N ALA A 161 -9.46 10.62 -19.15
CA ALA A 161 -9.25 9.40 -18.37
C ALA A 161 -7.86 8.79 -18.67
N PHE A 162 -7.44 7.83 -17.85
CA PHE A 162 -6.22 7.04 -18.04
C PHE A 162 -4.89 7.80 -17.92
N MET A 163 -4.91 8.96 -17.26
CA MET A 163 -3.71 9.69 -16.84
C MET A 163 -3.04 9.01 -15.65
N ILE A 164 -1.70 9.03 -15.61
CA ILE A 164 -0.85 8.52 -14.55
C ILE A 164 -0.19 9.68 -13.81
N GLY A 165 -0.27 9.69 -12.49
CA GLY A 165 0.31 10.75 -11.67
C GLY A 165 0.71 10.32 -10.27
N THR A 166 1.32 11.25 -9.54
CA THR A 166 1.64 11.11 -8.10
C THR A 166 1.07 12.30 -7.33
N ALA A 167 1.01 12.22 -5.99
CA ALA A 167 0.59 13.36 -5.17
C ALA A 167 1.56 14.54 -5.32
N LYS A 168 1.09 15.78 -5.21
CA LYS A 168 1.93 16.99 -5.34
C LYS A 168 3.06 17.13 -4.32
N ASN A 169 2.89 16.54 -3.15
CA ASN A 169 3.90 16.53 -2.11
C ASN A 169 4.24 15.09 -1.76
N PRO A 170 4.90 14.35 -2.68
CA PRO A 170 5.20 12.96 -2.43
C PRO A 170 6.28 12.94 -1.35
N ASN A 171 5.93 12.45 -0.17
CA ASN A 171 6.87 12.33 0.94
C ASN A 171 8.19 11.71 0.48
N THR A 172 9.31 12.15 1.05
CA THR A 172 10.65 11.69 0.62
C THR A 172 10.81 10.18 0.69
N LYS A 173 9.99 9.51 1.52
CA LYS A 173 10.01 8.06 1.73
C LYS A 173 9.04 7.26 0.88
N GLY A 174 8.03 7.89 0.26
CA GLY A 174 6.96 7.19 -0.44
C GLY A 174 6.70 7.73 -1.84
N PHE A 175 6.14 6.89 -2.70
CA PHE A 175 5.64 7.28 -4.01
C PHE A 175 4.25 6.69 -4.24
N ASP A 176 3.23 7.52 -4.06
CA ASP A 176 1.86 7.19 -4.46
C ASP A 176 1.79 7.15 -6.00
N LEU A 177 1.19 6.10 -6.55
CA LEU A 177 0.90 5.96 -7.98
C LEU A 177 -0.61 6.02 -8.20
N PHE A 178 -1.07 7.04 -8.93
CA PHE A 178 -2.48 7.20 -9.28
C PHE A 178 -2.72 6.92 -10.75
N ILE A 179 -3.79 6.20 -11.04
CA ILE A 179 -4.33 5.98 -12.38
C ILE A 179 -5.74 6.56 -12.39
N THR A 180 -5.98 7.57 -13.22
CA THR A 180 -7.33 8.13 -13.36
C THR A 180 -8.19 7.23 -14.24
N THR A 181 -9.45 7.03 -13.86
CA THR A 181 -10.42 6.25 -14.64
C THR A 181 -11.50 7.11 -15.27
N ALA A 182 -11.63 8.36 -14.83
CA ALA A 182 -12.52 9.36 -15.41
C ALA A 182 -11.89 10.76 -15.39
N PRO A 183 -12.41 11.71 -16.17
CA PRO A 183 -12.06 13.13 -16.08
C PRO A 183 -12.25 13.69 -14.66
N ILE A 184 -11.19 14.30 -14.10
CA ILE A 184 -11.23 14.96 -12.80
C ILE A 184 -11.01 16.47 -13.02
N PRO A 185 -12.03 17.35 -12.80
CA PRO A 185 -11.96 18.78 -13.13
C PRO A 185 -10.79 19.58 -12.54
N ASP A 186 -10.25 19.13 -11.40
CA ASP A 186 -9.17 19.77 -10.66
C ASP A 186 -7.98 18.80 -10.47
N LEU A 187 -7.72 17.93 -11.44
CA LEU A 187 -6.66 16.92 -11.36
C LEU A 187 -5.29 17.56 -11.10
N ASN A 188 -4.98 18.60 -11.88
CA ASN A 188 -3.72 19.35 -11.78
C ASN A 188 -3.51 20.02 -10.42
N ASP A 189 -4.55 20.22 -9.63
CA ASP A 189 -4.41 20.80 -8.28
C ASP A 189 -4.01 19.75 -7.25
N LYS A 190 -4.31 18.47 -7.51
CA LYS A 190 -4.15 17.36 -6.58
C LYS A 190 -2.94 16.47 -6.92
N LEU A 191 -2.71 16.24 -8.21
CA LEU A 191 -1.71 15.32 -8.72
C LEU A 191 -0.70 16.03 -9.62
N VAL A 192 0.54 15.53 -9.61
CA VAL A 192 1.51 15.76 -10.68
C VAL A 192 1.36 14.62 -11.68
N VAL A 193 0.72 14.92 -12.81
CA VAL A 193 0.58 13.97 -13.92
C VAL A 193 1.92 13.87 -14.65
N PHE A 194 2.42 12.65 -14.83
CA PHE A 194 3.71 12.40 -15.48
C PHE A 194 3.63 11.40 -16.64
N GLY A 195 2.45 10.83 -16.90
CA GLY A 195 2.24 9.94 -18.03
C GLY A 195 0.78 9.62 -18.29
N ARG A 196 0.54 8.70 -19.22
CA ARG A 196 -0.78 8.16 -19.55
C ARG A 196 -0.70 6.69 -19.92
N VAL A 197 -1.79 5.97 -19.75
CA VAL A 197 -1.94 4.63 -20.31
C VAL A 197 -2.14 4.74 -21.82
N ILE A 198 -1.44 3.89 -22.56
CA ILE A 198 -1.54 3.78 -24.03
C ILE A 198 -1.96 2.39 -24.51
N LYS A 199 -1.86 1.37 -23.65
CA LYS A 199 -2.38 0.01 -23.87
C LYS A 199 -2.83 -0.56 -22.52
N GLY A 200 -3.93 -1.32 -22.51
CA GLY A 200 -4.49 -1.89 -21.29
C GLY A 200 -5.51 -1.00 -20.58
N GLU A 201 -6.18 -0.09 -21.32
CA GLU A 201 -7.29 0.71 -20.77
C GLU A 201 -8.45 -0.19 -20.28
N ASP A 202 -8.72 -1.27 -21.00
CA ASP A 202 -9.63 -2.35 -20.63
C ASP A 202 -9.22 -3.03 -19.32
N ILE A 203 -7.92 -3.26 -19.11
CA ILE A 203 -7.38 -3.80 -17.85
C ILE A 203 -7.56 -2.82 -16.70
N VAL A 204 -7.35 -1.52 -16.94
CA VAL A 204 -7.59 -0.46 -15.94
C VAL A 204 -9.07 -0.44 -15.53
N GLN A 205 -9.99 -0.54 -16.49
CA GLN A 205 -11.42 -0.64 -16.23
C GLN A 205 -11.79 -1.93 -15.48
N GLU A 206 -11.17 -3.06 -15.82
CA GLU A 206 -11.39 -4.32 -15.08
C GLU A 206 -10.93 -4.21 -13.62
N ILE A 207 -9.81 -3.52 -13.36
CA ILE A 207 -9.33 -3.23 -12.01
C ILE A 207 -10.33 -2.31 -11.29
N GLU A 208 -10.83 -1.27 -11.96
CA GLU A 208 -11.82 -0.35 -11.41
C GLU A 208 -13.11 -1.03 -10.96
N GLU A 209 -13.56 -2.04 -11.73
CA GLU A 209 -14.81 -2.75 -11.45
C GLU A 209 -14.69 -3.81 -10.34
N VAL A 210 -13.51 -4.02 -9.77
CA VAL A 210 -13.32 -4.93 -8.63
C VAL A 210 -14.18 -4.49 -7.44
N ASP A 211 -14.79 -5.47 -6.77
CA ASP A 211 -15.56 -5.23 -5.56
C ASP A 211 -14.69 -4.62 -4.46
N THR A 212 -15.09 -3.45 -3.97
CA THR A 212 -14.46 -2.76 -2.85
C THR A 212 -15.33 -2.76 -1.59
N ASP A 213 -14.71 -2.51 -0.44
CA ASP A 213 -15.40 -2.25 0.82
C ASP A 213 -15.85 -0.78 0.95
N GLU A 214 -16.42 -0.42 2.10
CA GLU A 214 -16.84 0.96 2.41
C GLU A 214 -15.69 1.98 2.45
N HIS A 215 -14.46 1.50 2.53
CA HIS A 215 -13.24 2.30 2.50
C HIS A 215 -12.60 2.35 1.11
N TYR A 216 -13.23 1.75 0.10
CA TYR A 216 -12.77 1.64 -1.28
C TYR A 216 -11.55 0.71 -1.43
N GLN A 217 -11.30 -0.15 -0.46
CA GLN A 217 -10.26 -1.16 -0.54
C GLN A 217 -10.79 -2.39 -1.29
N PRO A 218 -10.04 -2.95 -2.26
CA PRO A 218 -10.49 -4.12 -2.99
C PRO A 218 -10.59 -5.34 -2.06
N LYS A 219 -11.71 -6.06 -2.14
CA LYS A 219 -11.96 -7.28 -1.35
C LYS A 219 -11.04 -8.44 -1.75
N ALA A 220 -10.64 -8.47 -3.02
CA ALA A 220 -9.65 -9.40 -3.54
C ALA A 220 -8.29 -8.71 -3.61
N ALA A 221 -7.22 -9.45 -3.26
CA ALA A 221 -5.86 -8.94 -3.38
C ALA A 221 -5.53 -8.68 -4.86
N ILE A 222 -5.40 -7.41 -5.22
CA ILE A 222 -5.04 -6.94 -6.55
C ILE A 222 -3.99 -5.84 -6.41
N GLY A 223 -3.01 -5.84 -7.31
CA GLY A 223 -1.87 -4.95 -7.21
C GLY A 223 -0.90 -5.10 -8.37
N ILE A 224 0.25 -4.47 -8.17
CA ILE A 224 1.36 -4.40 -9.09
C ILE A 224 2.23 -5.63 -8.86
N ILE A 225 2.38 -6.47 -9.89
CA ILE A 225 3.32 -7.59 -9.89
C ILE A 225 4.73 -7.03 -10.00
N ASP A 226 5.00 -6.23 -11.02
CA ASP A 226 6.23 -5.46 -11.23
C ASP A 226 5.99 -4.32 -12.25
N ILE A 227 7.00 -3.47 -12.45
CA ILE A 227 7.01 -2.44 -13.48
C ILE A 227 8.32 -2.52 -14.27
N VAL A 228 8.21 -2.72 -15.59
CA VAL A 228 9.36 -2.85 -16.49
C VAL A 228 9.48 -1.60 -17.37
N LEU A 229 10.64 -0.94 -17.34
CA LEU A 229 10.93 0.23 -18.17
C LEU A 229 11.29 -0.18 -19.60
N LYS A 230 10.76 0.53 -20.60
CA LYS A 230 11.00 0.29 -22.03
C LYS A 230 11.27 1.59 -22.82
N GLN A 231 11.96 1.43 -23.95
CA GLN A 231 12.18 2.51 -24.93
C GLN A 231 11.06 2.57 -25.99
N GLU A 232 10.40 1.44 -26.24
CA GLU A 232 9.31 1.26 -27.20
C GLU A 232 8.12 0.53 -26.53
N PRO A 233 6.88 0.72 -27.01
CA PRO A 233 5.66 0.26 -26.32
C PRO A 233 5.42 -1.25 -26.39
#